data_AF-A0A927S3C3-F1
#
_entry.id   AF-A0A927S3C3-F1
#
_cell.length_a   1.000
_cell.length_b   1.000
_cell.length_c   1.000
_cell.angle_alpha   90.00
_cell.angle_beta   90.00
_cell.angle_gamma   90.00
#
_symmetry.space_group_name_H-M   'P 1'
#
loop_
_entity.id
_entity.type
_entity.pdbx_description
1 polymer ?
#
loop_
_entity_poly.entity_id
_entity_poly.type
_entity_poly.pdbx_seq_one_letter_code
_entity_poly.pdbx_strand_id
1 'polypeptide(L)'
;MTKNVAKQKDPGAAKKPARKVKKKTPRPGKMGGRIKAVFAAIVVLGILGCILGAHINAGVVVVKYEEVYLRDLPAAFDGTTALFISDIHLMGAHTPERALDMMESLETLGADILLLGGDYASPSISETKNGYDAKSAMETRRIEFFAGLSDFSAPMGKFGVYGNHDIDVSGLREEMQLGGIMLLQNQVAKIAIGEDALYIAGLDDYNVGHPNISAIS
;
A
#
# COMPACT_ATOMS: atom_id res chain seq x y z
N MET A 1 -102.96 74.34 -4.16
CA MET A 1 -101.75 75.15 -3.91
C MET A 1 -100.52 74.32 -4.24
N THR A 2 -99.85 74.76 -5.29
CA THR A 2 -98.53 74.34 -5.78
C THR A 2 -97.43 74.41 -4.72
N LYS A 3 -96.52 73.43 -4.68
CA LYS A 3 -95.11 73.66 -5.08
C LYS A 3 -94.32 72.36 -5.17
N ASN A 4 -93.55 72.35 -6.24
CA ASN A 4 -92.58 71.38 -6.73
C ASN A 4 -91.23 71.56 -6.01
N VAL A 5 -90.22 70.76 -6.39
CA VAL A 5 -88.77 70.86 -6.11
C VAL A 5 -88.32 69.99 -4.90
N ALA A 6 -87.30 69.11 -4.94
CA ALA A 6 -86.19 68.92 -5.85
C ALA A 6 -85.80 67.43 -6.01
N LYS A 7 -85.30 67.11 -7.20
CA LYS A 7 -84.45 65.96 -7.51
C LYS A 7 -83.09 66.13 -6.83
N GLN A 8 -82.62 65.12 -6.09
CA GLN A 8 -81.21 65.00 -5.70
C GLN A 8 -80.66 63.69 -6.26
N LYS A 9 -79.65 63.84 -7.14
CA LYS A 9 -78.88 62.76 -7.75
C LYS A 9 -77.96 62.16 -6.69
N ASP A 10 -78.02 60.84 -6.52
CA ASP A 10 -76.98 60.11 -5.79
C ASP A 10 -75.79 59.80 -6.72
N PRO A 11 -74.55 60.07 -6.32
CA PRO A 11 -73.35 59.80 -7.09
C PRO A 11 -72.78 58.42 -6.76
N GLY A 12 -72.11 57.79 -7.74
CA GLY A 12 -71.04 56.85 -7.44
C GLY A 12 -71.39 55.36 -7.51
N ALA A 13 -71.44 54.82 -8.73
CA ALA A 13 -71.13 53.41 -8.95
C ALA A 13 -69.63 53.18 -8.67
N ALA A 14 -69.28 52.82 -7.43
CA ALA A 14 -67.93 52.40 -7.07
C ALA A 14 -67.62 51.03 -7.70
N LYS A 15 -66.85 51.01 -8.80
CA LYS A 15 -66.25 49.78 -9.33
C LYS A 15 -65.36 49.16 -8.24
N LYS A 16 -65.72 47.98 -7.74
CA LYS A 16 -64.86 47.18 -6.85
C LYS A 16 -63.50 46.96 -7.54
N PRO A 17 -62.36 47.19 -6.87
CA PRO A 17 -61.06 46.96 -7.48
C PRO A 17 -60.89 45.45 -7.75
N ALA A 18 -60.46 45.13 -8.97
CA ALA A 18 -60.10 43.77 -9.34
C ALA A 18 -59.02 43.25 -8.38
N ARG A 19 -59.34 42.17 -7.65
CA ARG A 19 -58.40 41.49 -6.74
C ARG A 19 -57.24 40.96 -7.58
N LYS A 20 -56.08 41.63 -7.54
CA LYS A 20 -54.84 41.12 -8.14
C LYS A 20 -54.50 39.77 -7.49
N VAL A 21 -54.76 38.68 -8.20
CA VAL A 21 -54.27 37.35 -7.83
C VAL A 21 -52.75 37.40 -7.95
N LYS A 22 -52.05 37.45 -6.81
CA LYS A 22 -50.59 37.22 -6.79
C LYS A 22 -50.37 35.79 -7.28
N LYS A 23 -49.87 35.61 -8.51
CA LYS A 23 -49.34 34.31 -8.96
C LYS A 23 -48.25 33.90 -7.97
N LYS A 24 -48.50 32.86 -7.16
CA LYS A 24 -47.43 32.21 -6.39
C LYS A 24 -46.43 31.68 -7.41
N THR A 25 -45.23 32.24 -7.44
CA THR A 25 -44.11 31.65 -8.19
C THR A 25 -43.88 30.23 -7.66
N PRO A 26 -43.68 29.22 -8.51
CA PRO A 26 -43.37 27.88 -8.04
C PRO A 26 -42.07 27.98 -7.25
N ARG A 27 -42.07 27.56 -5.98
CA ARG A 27 -40.82 27.39 -5.24
C ARG A 27 -39.99 26.37 -6.02
N PRO A 28 -38.71 26.64 -6.34
CA PRO A 28 -37.89 25.69 -7.08
C PRO A 28 -37.92 24.37 -6.34
N GLY A 29 -38.37 23.32 -7.02
CA GLY A 29 -38.60 22.02 -6.41
C GLY A 29 -37.30 21.49 -5.78
N LYS A 30 -37.35 21.11 -4.50
CA LYS A 30 -36.23 20.47 -3.78
C LYS A 30 -35.73 19.17 -4.42
N MET A 31 -36.36 18.71 -5.50
CA MET A 31 -36.10 17.47 -6.21
C MET A 31 -34.68 17.41 -6.79
N GLY A 32 -34.17 18.52 -7.34
CA GLY A 32 -32.78 18.59 -7.85
C GLY A 32 -31.72 18.47 -6.74
N GLY A 33 -32.01 18.97 -5.55
CA GLY A 33 -31.12 18.84 -4.39
C GLY A 33 -31.07 17.41 -3.84
N ARG A 34 -32.21 16.72 -3.82
CA ARG A 34 -32.28 15.30 -3.40
C ARG A 34 -31.56 14.38 -4.37
N ILE A 35 -31.71 14.60 -5.68
CA ILE A 35 -31.00 13.82 -6.71
C ILE A 35 -29.48 14.04 -6.60
N LYS A 36 -29.02 15.28 -6.41
CA LYS A 36 -27.61 15.59 -6.18
C LYS A 36 -27.07 14.94 -4.90
N ALA A 37 -27.84 14.94 -3.82
CA ALA A 37 -27.45 14.30 -2.56
C ALA A 37 -27.36 12.77 -2.69
N VAL A 38 -28.32 12.13 -3.39
CA VAL A 38 -28.29 10.69 -3.67
C VAL A 38 -27.09 10.34 -4.56
N PHE A 39 -26.83 11.12 -5.60
CA PHE A 39 -25.65 10.92 -6.46
C PHE A 39 -24.35 11.07 -5.66
N ALA A 40 -24.22 12.11 -4.83
CA ALA A 40 -23.06 12.31 -3.96
C ALA A 40 -22.88 11.14 -2.99
N ALA A 41 -23.97 10.63 -2.40
CA ALA A 41 -23.91 9.46 -1.51
C ALA A 41 -23.43 8.20 -2.24
N ILE A 42 -23.89 7.97 -3.49
CA ILE A 42 -23.41 6.85 -4.31
C ILE A 42 -21.92 6.98 -4.60
N VAL A 43 -21.44 8.18 -4.95
CA VAL A 43 -20.00 8.42 -5.19
C VAL A 43 -19.18 8.16 -3.94
N VAL A 44 -19.62 8.66 -2.77
CA VAL A 44 -18.94 8.43 -1.49
C VAL A 44 -18.90 6.93 -1.15
N LEU A 45 -20.03 6.23 -1.29
CA LEU A 45 -20.09 4.78 -1.06
C LEU A 45 -19.19 4.01 -2.03
N GLY A 46 -19.11 4.44 -3.29
CA GLY A 46 -18.20 3.87 -4.27
C GLY A 46 -16.73 4.03 -3.88
N ILE A 47 -16.33 5.23 -3.44
CA ILE A 47 -14.97 5.50 -2.95
C ILE A 47 -14.66 4.65 -1.72
N LEU A 48 -15.57 4.60 -0.73
CA LEU A 48 -15.40 3.77 0.46
C LEU A 48 -15.28 2.28 0.09
N GLY A 49 -16.07 1.82 -0.88
CA GLY A 49 -15.98 0.46 -1.43
C GLY A 49 -14.61 0.18 -2.07
N CYS A 50 -14.07 1.11 -2.86
CA CYS A 50 -12.72 0.99 -3.44
C CYS A 50 -11.63 0.97 -2.36
N ILE A 51 -11.73 1.83 -1.35
CA ILE A 51 -10.78 1.88 -0.22
C ILE A 51 -10.81 0.54 0.53
N LEU A 52 -12.00 0.05 0.89
CA LEU A 52 -12.15 -1.24 1.57
C LEU A 52 -11.63 -2.40 0.71
N GLY A 53 -11.97 -2.42 -0.58
CA GLY A 53 -11.49 -3.43 -1.52
C GLY A 53 -9.96 -3.43 -1.65
N ALA A 54 -9.33 -2.25 -1.73
CA ALA A 54 -7.88 -2.12 -1.75
C ALA A 54 -7.25 -2.62 -0.43
N HIS A 55 -7.83 -2.28 0.73
CA HIS A 55 -7.34 -2.77 2.02
C HIS A 55 -7.43 -4.29 2.17
N ILE A 56 -8.49 -4.91 1.66
CA ILE A 56 -8.64 -6.38 1.67
C ILE A 56 -7.60 -7.01 0.74
N ASN A 57 -7.51 -6.53 -0.52
CA ASN A 57 -6.59 -7.08 -1.50
C ASN A 57 -5.12 -6.94 -1.07
N ALA A 58 -4.76 -5.84 -0.40
CA ALA A 58 -3.41 -5.63 0.13
C ALA A 58 -3.01 -6.65 1.22
N GLY A 59 -3.97 -7.36 1.81
CA GLY A 59 -3.72 -8.44 2.77
C GLY A 59 -3.74 -9.84 2.16
N VAL A 60 -4.00 -9.98 0.86
CA VAL A 60 -4.02 -11.29 0.20
C VAL A 60 -2.63 -11.65 -0.27
N VAL A 61 -2.04 -12.66 0.36
CA VAL A 61 -0.75 -13.24 -0.04
C VAL A 61 -0.98 -14.32 -1.08
N VAL A 62 -0.32 -14.21 -2.23
CA VAL A 62 -0.39 -15.21 -3.31
C VAL A 62 1.00 -15.81 -3.49
N VAL A 63 1.11 -17.12 -3.27
CA VAL A 63 2.35 -17.87 -3.50
C VAL A 63 2.35 -18.40 -4.93
N LYS A 64 3.44 -18.15 -5.66
CA LYS A 64 3.69 -18.72 -6.98
C LYS A 64 4.83 -19.72 -6.88
N TYR A 65 4.65 -20.87 -7.50
CA TYR A 65 5.66 -21.93 -7.56
C TYR A 65 6.24 -21.96 -8.96
N GLU A 66 7.56 -21.92 -9.04
CA GLU A 66 8.31 -21.99 -10.30
C GLU A 66 9.45 -23.01 -10.12
N GLU A 67 9.66 -23.87 -11.13
CA GLU A 67 10.77 -24.81 -11.15
C GLU A 67 11.93 -24.23 -11.96
N VAL A 68 13.11 -24.15 -11.35
CA VAL A 68 14.33 -23.64 -11.99
C VAL A 68 15.29 -24.81 -12.21
N TYR A 69 15.65 -25.04 -13.47
CA TYR A 69 16.60 -26.08 -13.87
C TYR A 69 17.98 -25.48 -14.07
N LEU A 70 18.97 -25.89 -13.27
CA LEU A 70 20.37 -25.53 -13.45
C LEU A 70 21.14 -26.72 -14.05
N ARG A 71 21.88 -26.48 -15.14
CA ARG A 71 22.57 -27.54 -15.90
C ARG A 71 23.63 -28.26 -15.06
N ASP A 72 24.21 -27.56 -14.11
CA ASP A 72 25.30 -27.95 -13.23
C ASP A 72 24.86 -28.02 -11.77
N LEU A 73 23.55 -28.19 -11.50
CA LEU A 73 23.06 -28.43 -10.14
C LEU A 73 23.65 -29.73 -9.60
N PRO A 74 24.37 -29.72 -8.46
CA PRO A 74 24.81 -30.96 -7.85
C PRO A 74 23.62 -31.76 -7.32
N ALA A 75 23.73 -33.09 -7.33
CA ALA A 75 22.62 -33.98 -6.98
C ALA A 75 22.13 -33.79 -5.53
N ALA A 76 22.99 -33.35 -4.62
CA ALA A 76 22.59 -33.06 -3.24
C ALA A 76 21.60 -31.89 -3.10
N PHE A 77 21.44 -31.05 -4.12
CA PHE A 77 20.54 -29.89 -4.13
C PHE A 77 19.31 -30.10 -5.02
N ASP A 78 19.13 -31.29 -5.59
CA ASP A 78 17.93 -31.59 -6.36
C ASP A 78 16.70 -31.60 -5.44
N GLY A 79 15.67 -30.84 -5.85
CA GLY A 79 14.46 -30.63 -5.03
C GLY A 79 14.60 -29.59 -3.90
N THR A 80 15.75 -28.92 -3.76
CA THR A 80 15.89 -27.78 -2.82
C THR A 80 14.90 -26.67 -3.19
N THR A 81 14.23 -26.13 -2.18
CA THR A 81 13.24 -25.07 -2.32
C THR A 81 13.77 -23.73 -1.81
N ALA A 82 13.43 -22.65 -2.53
CA ALA A 82 13.75 -21.28 -2.11
C ALA A 82 12.48 -20.44 -2.06
N LEU A 83 12.26 -19.75 -0.95
CA LEU A 83 11.23 -18.73 -0.82
C LEU A 83 11.84 -17.37 -1.17
N PHE A 84 11.35 -16.75 -2.25
CA PHE A 84 11.79 -15.43 -2.70
C PHE A 84 10.76 -14.35 -2.38
N ILE A 85 11.18 -13.28 -1.72
CA ILE A 85 10.34 -12.15 -1.31
C ILE A 85 11.10 -10.84 -1.54
N SER A 86 10.44 -9.83 -2.10
CA SER A 86 11.01 -8.49 -2.35
C SER A 86 9.95 -7.41 -2.17
N ASP A 87 10.36 -6.14 -2.19
CA ASP A 87 9.47 -4.97 -2.28
C ASP A 87 8.44 -4.91 -1.13
N ILE A 88 8.86 -5.27 0.08
CA ILE A 88 7.99 -5.28 1.27
C ILE A 88 7.53 -3.85 1.60
N HIS A 89 8.39 -2.85 1.38
CA HIS A 89 8.13 -1.42 1.59
C HIS A 89 7.39 -1.12 2.90
N LEU A 90 8.06 -1.36 4.03
CA LEU A 90 7.58 -1.02 5.36
C LEU A 90 7.37 0.50 5.50
N MET A 91 6.13 0.94 5.27
CA MET A 91 5.71 2.33 5.34
C MET A 91 4.21 2.46 5.63
N GLY A 92 3.84 3.48 6.39
CA GLY A 92 2.44 3.81 6.64
C GLY A 92 1.66 2.65 7.26
N ALA A 93 0.72 2.07 6.51
CA ALA A 93 -0.13 0.95 6.96
C ALA A 93 0.53 -0.43 6.79
N HIS A 94 1.65 -0.52 6.05
CA HIS A 94 2.47 -1.72 5.92
C HIS A 94 3.51 -1.73 7.03
N THR A 95 3.08 -2.16 8.22
CA THR A 95 3.93 -2.15 9.42
C THR A 95 4.78 -3.42 9.52
N PRO A 96 5.88 -3.40 10.30
CA PRO A 96 6.70 -4.59 10.53
C PRO A 96 5.88 -5.78 11.03
N GLU A 97 4.93 -5.56 11.94
CA GLU A 97 4.08 -6.62 12.50
C GLU A 97 3.26 -7.32 11.41
N ARG A 98 2.65 -6.56 10.48
CA ARG A 98 1.90 -7.15 9.36
C ARG A 98 2.80 -7.93 8.41
N ALA A 99 4.03 -7.46 8.20
CA ALA A 99 5.00 -8.17 7.39
C ALA A 99 5.43 -9.47 8.09
N LEU A 100 5.60 -9.46 9.41
CA LEU A 100 5.91 -10.65 10.20
C LEU A 100 4.76 -11.66 10.22
N ASP A 101 3.50 -11.22 10.34
CA ASP A 101 2.32 -12.10 10.21
C ASP A 101 2.28 -12.81 8.83
N MET A 102 2.64 -12.09 7.77
CA MET A 102 2.79 -12.66 6.43
C MET A 102 3.93 -13.69 6.41
N MET A 103 5.09 -13.37 6.98
CA MET A 103 6.24 -14.26 7.01
C MET A 103 5.95 -15.53 7.81
N GLU A 104 5.29 -15.44 8.97
CA GLU A 104 4.84 -16.61 9.75
C GLU A 104 3.92 -17.52 8.93
N SER A 105 2.99 -16.92 8.17
CA SER A 105 2.11 -17.68 7.27
C SER A 105 2.90 -18.41 6.17
N LEU A 106 3.94 -17.77 5.64
CA LEU A 106 4.81 -18.35 4.60
C LEU A 106 5.80 -19.38 5.13
N GLU A 107 6.15 -19.34 6.41
CA GLU A 107 7.04 -20.34 7.04
C GLU A 107 6.46 -21.76 6.94
N THR A 108 5.13 -21.90 6.89
CA THR A 108 4.43 -23.17 6.68
C THR A 108 4.77 -23.88 5.37
N LEU A 109 5.35 -23.15 4.39
CA LEU A 109 5.86 -23.71 3.14
C LEU A 109 7.11 -24.58 3.35
N GLY A 110 7.83 -24.39 4.46
CA GLY A 110 9.01 -25.19 4.81
C GLY A 110 10.16 -25.02 3.83
N ALA A 111 10.38 -23.81 3.29
CA ALA A 111 11.43 -23.56 2.32
C ALA A 111 12.83 -23.77 2.91
N ASP A 112 13.74 -24.36 2.14
CA ASP A 112 15.10 -24.61 2.61
C ASP A 112 15.94 -23.34 2.68
N ILE A 113 15.70 -22.41 1.76
CA ILE A 113 16.42 -21.14 1.60
C ILE A 113 15.41 -19.99 1.63
N LEU A 114 15.72 -18.92 2.37
CA LEU A 114 15.02 -17.64 2.28
C LEU A 114 15.86 -16.64 1.48
N LEU A 115 15.28 -16.09 0.41
CA LEU A 115 15.89 -15.07 -0.44
C LEU A 115 15.10 -13.77 -0.33
N LEU A 116 15.78 -12.71 0.08
CA LEU A 116 15.22 -11.37 0.22
C LEU A 116 15.77 -10.42 -0.85
N GLY A 117 14.89 -9.93 -1.72
CA GLY A 117 15.25 -9.18 -2.94
C GLY A 117 15.45 -7.68 -2.78
N GLY A 118 15.39 -7.14 -1.56
CA GLY A 118 15.51 -5.70 -1.31
C GLY A 118 14.17 -4.95 -1.23
N ASP A 119 14.26 -3.63 -1.07
CA ASP A 119 13.15 -2.68 -0.89
C ASP A 119 12.32 -2.97 0.37
N TYR A 120 13.01 -3.04 1.50
CA TYR A 120 12.44 -3.40 2.80
C TYR A 120 11.67 -2.25 3.43
N ALA A 121 12.18 -1.02 3.39
CA ALA A 121 11.54 0.12 4.05
C ALA A 121 11.47 1.34 3.13
N SER A 122 10.50 2.21 3.38
CA SER A 122 10.34 3.45 2.61
C SER A 122 9.79 4.58 3.47
N PRO A 123 10.06 5.83 3.08
CA PRO A 123 9.49 6.98 3.77
C PRO A 123 7.98 7.05 3.49
N SER A 124 7.19 7.19 4.55
CA SER A 124 5.74 7.46 4.44
C SER A 124 5.48 8.91 4.03
N ILE A 125 4.29 9.16 3.48
CA ILE A 125 3.85 10.51 3.09
C ILE A 125 3.93 11.51 4.25
N SER A 126 3.60 11.07 5.48
CA SER A 126 3.72 11.90 6.68
C SER A 126 5.18 12.24 7.00
N GLU A 127 6.08 11.28 6.82
CA GLU A 127 7.50 11.47 7.10
C GLU A 127 8.14 12.44 6.10
N THR A 128 7.83 12.26 4.81
CA THR A 128 8.32 13.14 3.76
C THR A 128 7.80 14.58 3.89
N LYS A 129 6.55 14.78 4.34
CA LYS A 129 5.91 16.10 4.38
C LYS A 129 6.16 16.89 5.66
N ASN A 130 6.34 16.22 6.79
CA ASN A 130 6.40 16.88 8.10
C ASN A 130 7.82 17.11 8.62
N GLY A 131 8.86 16.81 7.82
CA GLY A 131 10.26 16.98 8.24
C GLY A 131 10.69 16.02 9.34
N TYR A 132 10.03 14.86 9.45
CA TYR A 132 10.45 13.79 10.34
C TYR A 132 11.73 13.14 9.81
N ASP A 133 12.52 12.58 10.74
CA ASP A 133 13.70 11.79 10.40
C ASP A 133 13.25 10.45 9.75
N ALA A 134 12.98 10.52 8.45
CA ALA A 134 12.55 9.37 7.65
C ALA A 134 13.59 8.24 7.68
N LYS A 135 14.88 8.59 7.82
CA LYS A 135 15.97 7.62 7.90
C LYS A 135 15.85 6.80 9.18
N SER A 136 15.78 7.43 10.34
CA SER A 136 15.63 6.69 11.61
C SER A 136 14.32 5.91 11.69
N ALA A 137 13.24 6.40 11.09
CA ALA A 137 11.99 5.65 11.03
C ALA A 137 12.10 4.39 10.17
N MET A 138 12.77 4.47 9.02
CA MET A 138 13.04 3.31 8.16
C MET A 138 13.94 2.29 8.86
N GLU A 139 15.05 2.76 9.44
CA GLU A 139 15.97 1.92 10.24
C GLU A 139 15.20 1.18 11.34
N THR A 140 14.37 1.87 12.12
CA THR A 140 13.57 1.26 13.18
C THR A 140 12.67 0.13 12.65
N ARG A 141 11.98 0.37 11.52
CA ARG A 141 11.12 -0.65 10.89
C ARG A 141 11.90 -1.86 10.40
N ARG A 142 13.07 -1.64 9.79
CA ARG A 142 13.94 -2.73 9.30
C ARG A 142 14.49 -3.54 10.45
N ILE A 143 14.96 -2.90 11.52
CA ILE A 143 15.43 -3.58 12.74
C ILE A 143 14.34 -4.49 13.29
N GLU A 144 13.13 -3.97 13.46
CA GLU A 144 12.01 -4.76 13.98
C GLU A 144 11.66 -5.94 13.08
N PHE A 145 11.56 -5.71 11.77
CA PHE A 145 11.28 -6.74 10.79
C PHE A 145 12.36 -7.83 10.76
N PHE A 146 13.64 -7.46 10.61
CA PHE A 146 14.71 -8.45 10.54
C PHE A 146 14.89 -9.19 11.86
N ALA A 147 14.82 -8.53 13.01
CA ALA A 147 14.88 -9.20 14.30
C ALA A 147 13.73 -10.21 14.45
N GLY A 148 12.51 -9.87 14.01
CA GLY A 148 11.37 -10.78 14.02
C GLY A 148 11.53 -12.01 13.13
N LEU A 149 12.47 -11.99 12.18
CA LEU A 149 12.79 -13.14 11.34
C LEU A 149 13.85 -14.06 11.96
N SER A 150 14.37 -13.81 13.17
CA SER A 150 15.43 -14.66 13.77
C SER A 150 15.06 -16.13 13.78
N ASP A 151 13.80 -16.43 14.09
CA ASP A 151 13.31 -17.79 14.30
C ASP A 151 12.70 -18.42 13.05
N PHE A 152 12.57 -17.64 11.96
CA PHE A 152 12.09 -18.16 10.67
C PHE A 152 13.01 -19.29 10.19
N SER A 153 12.47 -20.48 9.97
CA SER A 153 13.25 -21.64 9.56
C SER A 153 13.64 -21.57 8.09
N ALA A 154 14.94 -21.59 7.82
CA ALA A 154 15.55 -21.73 6.49
C ALA A 154 16.85 -22.52 6.68
N PRO A 155 16.80 -23.87 6.72
CA PRO A 155 17.93 -24.71 7.14
C PRO A 155 19.19 -24.55 6.30
N MET A 156 19.06 -24.08 5.06
CA MET A 156 20.17 -23.82 4.15
C MET A 156 20.60 -22.34 4.11
N GLY A 157 19.92 -21.49 4.87
CA GLY A 157 20.31 -20.10 5.14
C GLY A 157 19.32 -19.06 4.64
N LYS A 158 19.51 -17.84 5.14
CA LYS A 158 18.77 -16.63 4.75
C LYS A 158 19.73 -15.66 4.11
N PHE A 159 19.40 -15.21 2.91
CA PHE A 159 20.26 -14.32 2.13
C PHE A 159 19.43 -13.17 1.60
N GLY A 160 20.04 -12.00 1.48
CA GLY A 160 19.35 -10.90 0.84
C GLY A 160 20.29 -9.89 0.21
N VAL A 161 19.72 -9.10 -0.69
CA VAL A 161 20.32 -7.89 -1.23
C VAL A 161 19.53 -6.69 -0.71
N TYR A 162 20.01 -5.49 -0.97
CA TYR A 162 19.22 -4.28 -0.75
C TYR A 162 18.75 -3.74 -2.08
N GLY A 163 17.63 -3.01 -2.06
CA GLY A 163 17.07 -2.38 -3.25
C GLY A 163 17.22 -0.86 -3.23
N ASN A 164 16.85 -0.21 -4.33
CA ASN A 164 17.04 1.23 -4.49
C ASN A 164 16.19 2.08 -3.53
N HIS A 165 15.15 1.52 -2.92
CA HIS A 165 14.34 2.19 -1.90
C HIS A 165 14.86 1.99 -0.48
N ASP A 166 15.80 1.06 -0.24
CA ASP A 166 16.54 0.94 1.02
C ASP A 166 17.57 2.07 1.14
N ILE A 167 17.10 3.31 1.11
CA ILE A 167 17.96 4.48 1.28
C ILE A 167 18.70 4.38 2.62
N ASP A 168 19.97 4.78 2.61
CA ASP A 168 20.88 4.71 3.76
C ASP A 168 21.14 3.27 4.27
N VAL A 169 21.91 2.52 3.50
CA VAL A 169 22.27 1.12 3.79
C VAL A 169 23.44 0.94 4.76
N SER A 170 23.94 2.00 5.40
CA SER A 170 25.19 1.92 6.18
C SER A 170 25.11 0.97 7.38
N GLY A 171 23.92 0.77 7.96
CA GLY A 171 23.66 -0.18 9.04
C GLY A 171 22.93 -1.45 8.60
N LEU A 172 22.57 -1.56 7.31
CA LEU A 172 21.66 -2.60 6.85
C LEU A 172 22.22 -4.02 7.05
N ARG A 173 23.54 -4.18 6.97
CA ARG A 173 24.19 -5.47 7.25
C ARG A 173 23.94 -5.92 8.69
N GLU A 174 24.15 -5.02 9.64
CA GLU A 174 23.95 -5.27 11.07
C GLU A 174 22.47 -5.51 11.38
N GLU A 175 21.57 -4.74 10.73
CA GLU A 175 20.13 -4.92 10.85
C GLU A 175 19.68 -6.31 10.34
N MET A 176 20.10 -6.71 9.14
CA MET A 176 19.79 -8.03 8.55
C MET A 176 20.35 -9.19 9.38
N GLN A 177 21.52 -8.99 9.99
CA GLN A 177 22.14 -9.98 10.84
C GLN A 177 21.32 -10.31 12.09
N LEU A 178 20.46 -9.40 12.57
CA LEU A 178 19.52 -9.69 13.66
C LEU A 178 18.56 -10.84 13.34
N GLY A 179 18.20 -11.00 12.06
CA GLY A 179 17.38 -12.11 11.56
C GLY A 179 18.18 -13.34 11.14
N GLY A 180 19.50 -13.32 11.30
CA GLY A 180 20.40 -14.32 10.73
C GLY A 180 20.49 -14.26 9.20
N ILE A 181 20.21 -13.10 8.60
CA ILE A 181 20.23 -12.91 7.15
C ILE A 181 21.60 -12.37 6.73
N MET A 182 22.23 -13.03 5.75
CA MET A 182 23.48 -12.57 5.16
C MET A 182 23.21 -11.59 4.03
N LEU A 183 23.66 -10.34 4.19
CA LEU A 183 23.64 -9.34 3.12
C LEU A 183 24.70 -9.67 2.05
N LEU A 184 24.24 -9.94 0.82
CA LEU A 184 25.08 -10.25 -0.34
C LEU A 184 25.22 -9.02 -1.24
N GLN A 185 26.21 -8.17 -0.96
CA GLN A 185 26.50 -6.99 -1.76
C GLN A 185 27.75 -7.22 -2.63
N ASN A 186 27.56 -7.61 -3.90
CA ASN A 186 28.64 -8.12 -4.77
C ASN A 186 29.40 -9.28 -4.10
N GLN A 187 28.66 -10.20 -3.50
CA GLN A 187 29.19 -11.29 -2.70
C GLN A 187 28.51 -12.61 -3.06
N VAL A 188 29.23 -13.70 -2.81
CA VAL A 188 28.76 -15.06 -3.03
C VAL A 188 28.78 -15.81 -1.71
N ALA A 189 27.63 -16.37 -1.33
CA ALA A 189 27.53 -17.35 -0.27
C ALA A 189 27.67 -18.77 -0.85
N LYS A 190 28.34 -19.65 -0.12
CA LYS A 190 28.45 -21.08 -0.44
C LYS A 190 27.64 -21.88 0.58
N ILE A 191 26.72 -22.69 0.10
CA ILE A 191 26.01 -23.72 0.86
C ILE A 191 26.66 -25.06 0.48
N ALA A 192 27.06 -25.87 1.46
CA ALA A 192 27.75 -27.14 1.22
C ALA A 192 26.99 -28.31 1.84
N ILE A 193 26.85 -29.40 1.07
CA ILE A 193 26.30 -30.68 1.52
C ILE A 193 27.30 -31.78 1.13
N GLY A 194 28.10 -32.23 2.10
CA GLY A 194 29.23 -33.11 1.81
C GLY A 194 30.26 -32.42 0.92
N GLU A 195 30.56 -33.03 -0.23
CA GLU A 195 31.47 -32.46 -1.25
C GLU A 195 30.75 -31.55 -2.26
N ASP A 196 29.41 -31.59 -2.29
CA ASP A 196 28.60 -30.78 -3.20
C ASP A 196 28.43 -29.35 -2.67
N ALA A 197 28.30 -28.38 -3.57
CA ALA A 197 28.12 -26.98 -3.22
C ALA A 197 27.13 -26.25 -4.14
N LEU A 198 26.28 -25.42 -3.53
CA LEU A 198 25.43 -24.44 -4.20
C LEU A 198 25.92 -23.04 -3.83
N TYR A 199 25.98 -22.16 -4.83
CA TYR A 199 26.43 -20.80 -4.66
C TYR A 199 25.28 -19.83 -4.87
N ILE A 200 25.10 -18.90 -3.93
CA ILE A 200 24.12 -17.82 -4.00
C ILE A 200 24.88 -16.52 -4.16
N ALA A 201 24.77 -15.91 -5.33
CA ALA A 201 25.40 -14.63 -5.62
C ALA A 201 24.39 -13.50 -5.49
N GLY A 202 24.75 -12.46 -4.73
CA GLY A 202 24.01 -11.21 -4.68
C GLY A 202 24.83 -10.08 -5.27
N LEU A 203 24.22 -9.32 -6.18
CA LEU A 203 24.78 -8.10 -6.73
C LEU A 203 24.35 -6.91 -5.89
N ASP A 204 25.20 -5.89 -5.91
CA ASP A 204 24.82 -4.57 -5.42
C ASP A 204 23.73 -3.95 -6.32
N ASP A 205 22.89 -3.07 -5.76
CA ASP A 205 21.76 -2.50 -6.49
C ASP A 205 22.23 -1.71 -7.73
N TYR A 206 21.52 -1.85 -8.85
CA TYR A 206 21.89 -1.20 -10.11
C TYR A 206 21.73 0.33 -10.08
N ASN A 207 20.73 0.84 -9.37
CA ASN A 207 20.36 2.25 -9.38
C ASN A 207 21.16 3.07 -8.36
N VAL A 208 21.40 2.51 -7.17
CA VAL A 208 22.01 3.25 -6.05
C VAL A 208 23.35 2.66 -5.58
N GLY A 209 23.70 1.46 -6.04
CA GLY A 209 24.94 0.78 -5.72
C GLY A 209 25.95 0.76 -6.87
N HIS A 210 26.89 -0.19 -6.79
CA HIS A 210 27.92 -0.42 -7.80
C HIS A 210 27.99 -1.91 -8.14
N PRO A 211 27.07 -2.45 -8.95
CA PRO A 211 27.05 -3.88 -9.29
C PRO A 211 28.36 -4.28 -9.95
N ASN A 212 28.99 -5.33 -9.42
CA ASN A 212 30.28 -5.84 -9.89
C ASN A 212 30.17 -7.33 -10.22
N ILE A 213 29.86 -7.60 -11.48
CA ILE A 213 29.73 -8.98 -11.99
C ILE A 213 31.05 -9.76 -11.80
N SER A 214 32.20 -9.11 -12.01
CA SER A 214 33.51 -9.75 -11.85
C SER A 214 33.83 -10.15 -10.41
N ALA A 215 33.12 -9.60 -9.41
CA ALA A 215 33.29 -9.99 -8.01
C ALA A 215 32.55 -11.29 -7.66
N ILE A 216 31.61 -11.72 -8.52
CA ILE A 216 30.74 -12.88 -8.26
C ILE A 216 30.82 -13.96 -9.36
N SER A 217 31.69 -13.77 -10.35
CA SER A 217 31.91 -14.66 -11.49
C SER A 217 33.02 -15.68 -11.26
#